data_AF-A0A919EQZ8-F1
#
_entry.id   AF-A0A919EQZ8-F1
#
_cell.length_a   1.000
_cell.length_b   1.000
_cell.length_c   1.000
_cell.angle_alpha   90.00
_cell.angle_beta   90.00
_cell.angle_gamma   90.00
#
_symmetry.space_group_name_H-M   'P 1'
#
loop_
_entity.id
_entity.type
_entity.pdbx_description
1 polymer ?
#
loop_
_entity_poly.entity_id
_entity_poly.type
_entity_poly.pdbx_seq_one_letter_code
_entity_poly.pdbx_strand_id
1 'polypeptide(L)'
;MTPPSFLPAPTAPGTPVQSASQGLGLPFPLVVLDPMPLWSDAAEEQMPPERTGDGILAVRWCGAGLGLDEQAQAALYAAAARAPHPPVSADDLAQFHATLGDDLRMAALPASAIHGPWAQPAVHRSAGSRWRTP
;
A
#
# COMPACT_ATOMS: atom_id res chain seq x y z
N MET A 1 -42.38 -2.05 4.82
CA MET A 1 -41.20 -1.30 4.33
C MET A 1 -39.97 -2.08 4.74
N THR A 2 -39.35 -2.76 3.78
CA THR A 2 -38.18 -3.61 3.98
C THR A 2 -36.94 -2.71 3.91
N PRO A 3 -36.03 -2.70 4.90
CA PRO A 3 -34.76 -1.98 4.75
C PRO A 3 -33.91 -2.67 3.67
N PRO A 4 -33.17 -1.92 2.83
CA PRO A 4 -32.25 -2.51 1.87
C PRO A 4 -31.11 -3.21 2.62
N SER A 5 -30.86 -4.44 2.21
CA SER A 5 -29.79 -5.32 2.65
C SER A 5 -28.44 -4.59 2.71
N PHE A 6 -27.87 -4.47 3.90
CA PHE A 6 -26.45 -4.20 4.05
C PHE A 6 -25.70 -5.44 3.57
N LEU A 7 -24.95 -5.26 2.49
CA LEU A 7 -24.00 -6.23 1.95
C LEU A 7 -23.04 -6.72 3.05
N PRO A 8 -22.55 -7.97 2.93
CA PRO A 8 -21.79 -8.61 4.00
C PRO A 8 -20.42 -7.94 4.18
N ALA A 9 -20.10 -7.55 5.42
CA ALA A 9 -18.71 -7.52 5.85
C ALA A 9 -18.28 -8.97 6.10
N PRO A 10 -17.25 -9.45 5.41
CA PRO A 10 -15.95 -9.62 6.10
C PRO A 10 -14.78 -9.31 5.12
N THR A 11 -13.54 -8.95 5.49
CA THR A 11 -12.56 -9.78 6.23
C THR A 11 -11.24 -8.99 6.23
N ALA A 12 -10.72 -8.57 7.39
CA ALA A 12 -9.38 -7.95 7.60
C ALA A 12 -9.02 -6.71 6.74
N PRO A 13 -8.17 -5.77 7.21
CA PRO A 13 -7.84 -4.56 6.45
C PRO A 13 -6.91 -4.90 5.27
N GLY A 14 -7.48 -5.42 4.19
CA GLY A 14 -6.83 -5.43 2.89
C GLY A 14 -6.70 -3.98 2.45
N THR A 15 -5.48 -3.45 2.46
CA THR A 15 -5.25 -2.06 2.11
C THR A 15 -5.84 -1.79 0.72
N PRO A 16 -6.78 -0.83 0.56
CA PRO A 16 -7.43 -0.60 -0.72
C PRO A 16 -6.38 -0.20 -1.76
N VAL A 17 -6.60 -0.57 -3.03
CA VAL A 17 -5.79 -0.06 -4.14
C VAL A 17 -5.94 1.47 -4.21
N GLN A 18 -4.82 2.17 -4.24
CA GLN A 18 -4.70 3.62 -4.26
C GLN A 18 -3.95 4.07 -5.50
N SER A 19 -3.91 5.38 -5.74
CA SER A 19 -3.02 5.95 -6.75
C SER A 19 -1.93 6.77 -6.07
N ALA A 20 -0.74 6.81 -6.66
CA ALA A 20 0.33 7.71 -6.24
C ALA A 20 0.98 8.35 -7.45
N SER A 21 1.62 9.50 -7.24
CA SER A 21 2.45 10.15 -8.25
C SER A 21 3.75 10.63 -7.62
N GLN A 22 4.88 10.29 -8.23
CA GLN A 22 6.18 10.78 -7.79
C GLN A 22 6.55 12.02 -8.64
N GLY A 23 6.65 13.19 -8.00
CA GLY A 23 6.97 14.45 -8.68
C GLY A 23 5.91 14.86 -9.72
N LEU A 24 6.37 15.16 -10.94
CA LEU A 24 5.51 15.50 -12.10
C LEU A 24 5.06 14.26 -12.91
N GLY A 25 5.26 13.05 -12.37
CA GLY A 25 4.95 11.80 -13.05
C GLY A 25 3.46 11.52 -13.20
N LEU A 26 3.14 10.57 -14.08
CA LEU A 26 1.78 10.06 -14.24
C LEU A 26 1.35 9.28 -12.97
N PRO A 27 0.07 9.36 -12.57
CA PRO A 27 -0.43 8.58 -11.44
C PRO A 27 -0.37 7.08 -11.78
N PHE A 28 0.06 6.27 -10.82
CA PHE A 28 0.10 4.81 -10.92
C PHE A 28 -0.65 4.16 -9.76
N PRO A 29 -1.27 2.98 -9.98
CA PRO A 29 -1.96 2.28 -8.91
C PRO A 29 -0.98 1.53 -8.01
N LEU A 30 -1.29 1.49 -6.71
CA LEU A 30 -0.48 0.83 -5.68
C LEU A 30 -1.31 0.31 -4.52
N VAL A 31 -0.68 -0.50 -3.66
CA VAL A 31 -1.19 -0.86 -2.35
C VAL A 31 -0.13 -0.59 -1.29
N VAL A 32 -0.50 0.10 -0.21
CA VAL A 32 0.40 0.37 0.92
C VAL A 32 0.52 -0.88 1.80
N LEU A 33 1.75 -1.32 2.03
CA LEU A 33 2.06 -2.47 2.88
C LEU A 33 2.35 -2.05 4.32
N ASP A 34 3.16 -1.01 4.47
CA ASP A 34 3.51 -0.45 5.77
C ASP A 34 3.51 1.09 5.67
N PRO A 35 2.52 1.77 6.28
CA PRO A 35 2.41 3.22 6.24
C PRO A 35 3.37 3.92 7.21
N MET A 36 4.21 3.19 7.96
CA MET A 36 5.19 3.83 8.83
C MET A 36 6.26 4.55 7.99
N PRO A 37 6.55 5.84 8.28
CA PRO A 37 7.58 6.61 7.61
C PRO A 37 8.96 6.17 8.14
N LEU A 38 9.33 4.95 7.79
CA LEU A 38 10.59 4.33 8.21
C LEU A 38 11.36 3.80 7.01
N TRP A 39 10.86 3.92 5.78
CA TRP A 39 11.46 3.29 4.60
C TRP A 39 12.29 4.28 3.79
N SER A 40 13.46 3.85 3.34
CA SER A 40 14.34 4.64 2.50
C SER A 40 13.79 4.79 1.09
N ASP A 41 13.76 6.02 0.58
CA ASP A 41 13.28 6.40 -0.76
C ASP A 41 14.22 5.85 -1.83
N ALA A 42 14.12 4.54 -2.11
CA ALA A 42 14.76 3.91 -3.26
C ALA A 42 13.85 4.14 -4.46
N ALA A 43 14.02 5.30 -5.12
CA ALA A 43 13.15 5.73 -6.21
C ALA A 43 13.17 4.81 -7.43
N GLU A 44 14.24 4.06 -7.68
CA GLU A 44 14.40 3.27 -8.89
C GLU A 44 15.08 1.92 -8.64
N GLU A 45 14.34 0.86 -9.01
CA GLU A 45 14.86 -0.35 -9.66
C GLU A 45 16.05 -1.06 -9.00
N GLN A 46 15.76 -1.96 -8.04
CA GLN A 46 16.20 -3.38 -8.03
C GLN A 46 16.31 -3.96 -6.62
N MET A 47 16.42 -3.12 -5.59
CA MET A 47 16.55 -3.58 -4.21
C MET A 47 15.32 -3.25 -3.36
N PRO A 48 14.93 -4.14 -2.43
CA PRO A 48 13.90 -3.82 -1.45
C PRO A 48 14.37 -2.61 -0.61
N PRO A 49 13.48 -1.65 -0.32
CA PRO A 49 13.81 -0.48 0.48
C PRO A 49 14.14 -0.89 1.92
N GLU A 50 15.17 -0.26 2.49
CA GLU A 50 15.55 -0.48 3.89
C GLU A 50 14.73 0.37 4.85
N ARG A 51 14.57 -0.10 6.09
CA ARG A 51 13.80 0.59 7.12
C ARG A 51 14.63 1.68 7.85
N THR A 52 15.14 2.66 7.10
CA THR A 52 16.02 3.74 7.58
C THR A 52 15.64 5.17 7.14
N GLY A 53 14.53 5.37 6.44
CA GLY A 53 14.14 6.69 5.88
C GLY A 53 12.77 7.18 6.35
N ASP A 54 12.24 8.24 5.72
CA ASP A 54 10.93 8.84 6.05
C ASP A 54 9.81 8.45 5.06
N GLY A 55 10.05 7.45 4.21
CA GLY A 55 9.10 6.94 3.22
C GLY A 55 8.21 5.83 3.78
N ILE A 56 7.12 5.55 3.08
CA ILE A 56 6.22 4.44 3.38
C ILE A 56 6.36 3.33 2.35
N LEU A 57 6.14 2.08 2.75
CA LEU A 57 6.30 0.92 1.87
C LEU A 57 5.01 0.63 1.11
N ALA A 58 5.12 0.51 -0.21
CA ALA A 58 4.03 0.14 -1.09
C ALA A 58 4.47 -0.86 -2.17
N VAL A 59 3.50 -1.55 -2.78
CA VAL A 59 3.65 -2.24 -4.06
C VAL A 59 2.93 -1.45 -5.12
N ARG A 60 3.62 -1.08 -6.19
CA ARG A 60 3.03 -0.41 -7.35
C ARG A 60 2.91 -1.35 -8.55
N TRP A 61 1.93 -1.08 -9.39
CA TRP A 61 1.81 -1.68 -10.72
C TRP A 61 2.74 -0.98 -11.72
N CYS A 62 3.50 -1.77 -12.47
CA CYS A 62 4.43 -1.36 -13.51
C CYS A 62 4.16 -2.03 -14.87
N GLY A 63 3.06 -2.79 -15.00
CA GLY A 63 2.75 -3.53 -16.23
C GLY A 63 2.45 -2.63 -17.44
N ALA A 64 2.43 -3.24 -18.63
CA ALA A 64 2.16 -2.54 -19.89
C ALA A 64 0.69 -2.08 -19.97
N GLY A 65 0.38 -0.95 -19.35
CA GLY A 65 -0.95 -0.34 -19.33
C GLY A 65 -0.97 0.87 -18.39
N LEU A 66 -1.38 2.04 -18.90
CA LEU A 66 -1.36 3.31 -18.15
C LEU A 66 -2.50 3.44 -17.12
N GLY A 67 -3.22 2.36 -16.78
CA GLY A 67 -4.46 2.43 -16.00
C GLY A 67 -4.70 1.25 -15.07
N LEU A 68 -5.56 1.45 -14.08
CA LEU A 68 -6.07 0.40 -13.22
C LEU A 68 -7.12 -0.41 -13.98
N ASP A 69 -6.71 -1.49 -14.61
CA ASP A 69 -7.60 -2.52 -15.12
C ASP A 69 -7.83 -3.64 -14.09
N GLU A 70 -8.73 -4.56 -14.38
CA GLU A 70 -9.10 -5.65 -13.47
C GLU A 70 -7.91 -6.55 -13.11
N GLN A 71 -6.97 -6.77 -14.04
CA GLN A 71 -5.77 -7.56 -13.81
C GLN A 71 -4.79 -6.82 -12.89
N ALA A 72 -4.58 -5.52 -13.12
CA ALA A 72 -3.75 -4.69 -12.25
C ALA A 72 -4.30 -4.68 -10.81
N GLN A 73 -5.61 -4.51 -10.67
CA GLN A 73 -6.29 -4.53 -9.38
C GLN A 73 -6.15 -5.90 -8.68
N ALA A 74 -6.39 -7.00 -9.40
CA ALA A 74 -6.27 -8.35 -8.85
C ALA A 74 -4.82 -8.66 -8.42
N ALA A 75 -3.83 -8.27 -9.22
CA ALA A 75 -2.42 -8.47 -8.93
C ALA A 75 -1.98 -7.72 -7.67
N LEU A 76 -2.41 -6.45 -7.54
CA LEU A 76 -2.14 -5.63 -6.36
C LEU A 76 -2.78 -6.19 -5.09
N TYR A 77 -4.05 -6.63 -5.14
CA TYR A 77 -4.68 -7.29 -3.99
C TYR A 77 -4.02 -8.61 -3.62
N ALA A 78 -3.63 -9.42 -4.61
CA ALA A 78 -2.91 -10.66 -4.37
C ALA A 78 -1.53 -10.41 -3.74
N ALA A 79 -0.83 -9.35 -4.15
CA ALA A 79 0.42 -8.93 -3.52
C ALA A 79 0.19 -8.49 -2.07
N ALA A 80 -0.81 -7.65 -1.82
CA ALA A 80 -1.15 -7.18 -0.47
C ALA A 80 -1.52 -8.32 0.48
N ALA A 81 -2.26 -9.32 0.01
CA ALA A 81 -2.66 -10.48 0.81
C ALA A 81 -1.47 -11.38 1.21
N ARG A 82 -0.39 -11.36 0.43
CA ARG A 82 0.85 -12.13 0.69
C ARG A 82 1.92 -11.31 1.40
N ALA A 83 1.68 -10.02 1.62
CA ALA A 83 2.67 -9.14 2.19
C ALA A 83 3.02 -9.56 3.63
N PRO A 84 4.31 -9.50 4.00
CA PRO A 84 4.71 -9.78 5.38
C PRO A 84 4.12 -8.72 6.31
N HIS A 85 3.70 -9.14 7.50
CA HIS A 85 3.10 -8.25 8.50
C HIS A 85 4.18 -7.62 9.39
N PRO A 86 4.07 -6.35 9.77
CA PRO A 86 5.03 -5.70 10.67
C PRO A 86 5.15 -6.42 12.03
N PRO A 87 6.36 -6.52 12.62
CA PRO A 87 7.64 -6.03 12.12
C PRO A 87 8.21 -6.92 11.00
N VAL A 88 8.64 -6.30 9.90
CA VAL A 88 9.16 -6.99 8.71
C VAL A 88 10.67 -6.81 8.61
N SER A 89 11.40 -7.90 8.38
CA SER A 89 12.86 -7.89 8.18
C SER A 89 13.24 -7.63 6.72
N ALA A 90 14.49 -7.26 6.46
CA ALA A 90 15.00 -7.15 5.09
C ALA A 90 14.89 -8.47 4.31
N ASP A 91 15.08 -9.61 4.99
CA ASP A 91 14.96 -10.95 4.39
C ASP A 91 13.50 -11.27 3.98
N ASP A 92 12.53 -10.96 4.85
CA ASP A 92 11.10 -11.11 4.56
C ASP A 92 10.67 -10.27 3.33
N LEU A 93 11.23 -9.05 3.21
CA LEU A 93 11.00 -8.19 2.04
C LEU A 93 11.66 -8.74 0.79
N ALA A 94 12.87 -9.27 0.89
CA ALA A 94 13.57 -9.86 -0.24
C ALA A 94 12.83 -11.10 -0.75
N GLN A 95 12.34 -11.95 0.17
CA GLN A 95 11.51 -13.09 -0.17
C GLN A 95 10.19 -12.65 -0.79
N PHE A 96 9.51 -11.67 -0.19
CA PHE A 96 8.28 -11.11 -0.75
C PHE A 96 8.51 -10.51 -2.15
N HIS A 97 9.57 -9.73 -2.33
CA HIS A 97 9.97 -9.15 -3.62
C HIS A 97 10.19 -10.23 -4.68
N ALA A 98 10.83 -11.35 -4.33
CA ALA A 98 11.03 -12.49 -5.23
C ALA A 98 9.72 -13.19 -5.64
N THR A 99 8.62 -13.00 -4.89
CA THR A 99 7.28 -13.52 -5.25
C THR A 99 6.44 -12.55 -6.06
N LEU A 100 6.93 -11.32 -6.30
CA LEU A 100 6.25 -10.35 -7.16
C LEU A 100 6.52 -10.70 -8.62
N GLY A 101 5.47 -10.62 -9.45
CA GLY A 101 5.62 -10.75 -10.90
C GLY A 101 6.33 -9.54 -11.51
N ASP A 102 6.72 -9.64 -12.77
CA ASP A 102 7.39 -8.56 -13.50
C ASP A 102 6.61 -7.23 -13.55
N ASP A 103 5.28 -7.32 -13.51
CA ASP A 103 4.38 -6.16 -13.53
C ASP A 103 4.21 -5.49 -12.16
N LEU A 104 4.84 -6.01 -11.09
CA LEU A 104 4.75 -5.48 -9.74
C LEU A 104 6.14 -5.13 -9.20
N ARG A 105 6.23 -3.99 -8.51
CA ARG A 105 7.47 -3.54 -7.88
C ARG A 105 7.19 -2.97 -6.50
N MET A 106 8.12 -3.23 -5.57
CA MET A 106 8.12 -2.54 -4.29
C MET A 106 8.70 -1.15 -4.47
N ALA A 107 8.09 -0.18 -3.80
CA ALA A 107 8.58 1.19 -3.76
C ALA A 107 8.40 1.74 -2.36
N ALA A 108 9.39 2.51 -1.91
CA ALA A 108 9.18 3.46 -0.84
C ALA A 108 8.73 4.78 -1.46
N LEU A 109 7.68 5.37 -0.90
CA LEU A 109 7.14 6.64 -1.38
C LEU A 109 6.99 7.61 -0.22
N PRO A 110 7.21 8.92 -0.41
CA PRO A 110 6.84 9.88 0.60
C PRO A 110 5.31 9.85 0.77
N ALA A 111 4.82 9.99 1.99
CA ALA A 111 3.37 9.99 2.24
C ALA A 111 2.62 11.05 1.41
N SER A 112 3.29 12.15 1.02
CA SER A 112 2.76 13.20 0.16
C SER A 112 2.57 12.79 -1.31
N ALA A 113 3.19 11.69 -1.76
CA ALA A 113 3.03 11.18 -3.13
C ALA A 113 1.75 10.37 -3.31
N ILE A 114 1.09 9.97 -2.23
CA ILE A 114 -0.05 9.05 -2.26
C ILE A 114 -1.36 9.81 -2.27
N HIS A 115 -2.19 9.50 -3.24
CA HIS A 115 -3.50 10.07 -3.44
C HIS A 115 -4.58 9.13 -2.88
N GLY A 116 -5.64 9.71 -2.32
CA GLY A 116 -6.76 8.97 -1.73
C GLY A 116 -6.77 9.03 -0.19
N PRO A 117 -7.43 8.09 0.51
CA PRO A 117 -7.71 8.19 1.95
C PRO A 117 -6.48 8.23 2.86
N TRP A 118 -5.27 8.00 2.33
CA TRP A 118 -4.00 8.11 3.04
C TRP A 118 -3.19 9.37 2.73
N ALA A 119 -3.68 10.27 1.85
CA ALA A 119 -3.10 11.61 1.64
C ALA A 119 -3.12 12.48 2.92
N GLN A 120 -3.82 12.02 3.97
CA GLN A 120 -3.83 12.62 5.30
C GLN A 120 -3.32 11.59 6.34
N PRO A 121 -2.01 11.52 6.61
CA PRO A 121 -1.48 10.66 7.68
C PRO A 121 -2.01 11.01 9.08
N ALA A 122 -2.70 12.16 9.24
CA ALA A 122 -3.19 12.65 10.52
C ALA A 122 -4.45 11.95 11.08
N VAL A 123 -5.19 11.15 10.29
CA VAL A 123 -6.52 10.66 10.73
C VAL A 123 -6.55 9.19 11.17
N HIS A 124 -5.55 8.37 10.80
CA HIS A 124 -5.51 6.97 11.23
C HIS A 124 -4.99 6.74 12.66
N ARG A 125 -4.63 7.80 13.39
CA ARG A 125 -4.27 7.73 14.83
C ARG A 125 -5.49 7.77 15.76
N SER A 126 -6.71 7.98 15.26
CA SER A 126 -7.91 8.21 16.10
C SER A 126 -8.90 7.04 16.19
N ALA A 127 -8.67 5.91 15.49
CA ALA A 127 -9.58 4.77 15.57
C ALA A 127 -9.36 3.87 16.81
N GLY A 128 -8.31 4.11 17.62
CA GLY A 128 -7.92 3.28 18.76
C GLY A 128 -8.10 3.88 20.15
N SER A 129 -8.76 5.04 20.32
CA SER A 129 -8.90 5.66 21.64
C SER A 129 -10.26 6.32 21.84
N ARG A 130 -11.29 5.50 22.06
CA ARG A 130 -12.47 5.93 22.84
C ARG A 130 -12.66 5.02 24.05
N TRP A 131 -11.71 5.10 24.97
CA TRP A 131 -11.98 4.82 26.38
C TRP A 131 -12.04 6.16 27.12
N ARG A 132 -13.24 6.72 27.29
CA ARG A 132 -13.69 7.29 28.57
C ARG A 132 -15.10 7.87 28.46
N THR A 133 -15.97 7.27 29.26
CA THR A 133 -17.15 7.82 29.93
C THR A 133 -16.90 9.20 30.54
N PRO A 134 -17.95 10.00 30.73
CA PRO A 134 -18.63 9.99 32.02
C PRO A 134 -20.01 9.34 32.00
#